data_AF-A0A8S0QCX1-F1
#
_entry.id   AF-A0A8S0QCX1-F1
#
_cell.length_a   1.000
_cell.length_b   1.000
_cell.length_c   1.000
_cell.angle_alpha   90.00
_cell.angle_beta   90.00
_cell.angle_gamma   90.00
#
_symmetry.space_group_name_H-M   'P 1'
#
loop_
_entity.id
_entity.type
_entity.pdbx_description
1 polymer ?
#
loop_
_entity_poly.entity_id
_entity_poly.type
_entity_poly.pdbx_seq_one_letter_code
_entity_poly.pdbx_strand_id
1 'polypeptide(L)' 'MKGKLARTIEKKVYILPKHLDEKASALHLRKLLAKLTKLSKDQANYISVPVKGPYQPLITGTQWKADSDFQDN' A
#
# COMPACT_ATOMS: atom_id res chain seq x y z
N MET A 1 -27.81 11.93 32.22
CA MET A 1 -27.98 12.12 30.76
C MET A 1 -26.62 12.00 30.08
N LYS A 2 -26.53 11.22 29.00
CA LYS A 2 -25.28 10.78 28.36
C LYS A 2 -24.72 11.89 27.46
N GLY A 3 -23.53 12.41 27.76
CA GLY A 3 -22.79 13.34 26.89
C GLY A 3 -22.15 12.59 25.71
N LYS A 4 -22.64 12.86 24.50
CA LYS A 4 -22.22 12.21 23.25
C LYS A 4 -20.85 12.77 22.84
N LEU A 5 -19.80 11.95 22.91
CA LEU A 5 -18.48 12.27 22.36
C LEU A 5 -18.55 12.23 20.83
N ALA A 6 -18.84 13.37 20.19
CA ALA A 6 -18.79 13.50 18.75
C ALA A 6 -17.31 13.49 18.31
N ARG A 7 -16.88 12.39 17.67
CA ARG A 7 -15.56 12.34 17.02
C ARG A 7 -15.62 13.23 15.78
N THR A 8 -14.97 14.39 15.83
CA THR A 8 -14.79 15.29 14.69
C THR A 8 -13.84 14.62 13.70
N ILE A 9 -14.37 14.10 12.61
CA ILE A 9 -13.57 13.57 11.49
C ILE A 9 -13.38 14.73 10.53
N GLU A 10 -12.15 15.24 10.41
CA GLU A 10 -11.83 16.24 9.41
C GLU A 10 -12.11 15.69 8.01
N LYS A 11 -12.75 16.49 7.14
CA LYS A 11 -13.07 16.12 5.76
C LYS A 11 -11.78 16.05 4.93
N LYS A 12 -11.07 14.92 5.06
CA LYS A 12 -9.82 14.61 4.35
C LYS A 12 -10.00 13.30 3.59
N VAL A 13 -9.34 13.19 2.44
CA VAL A 13 -9.25 11.94 1.68
C VAL A 13 -8.11 11.13 2.29
N TYR A 14 -8.42 9.91 2.70
CA TYR A 14 -7.44 8.96 3.23
C TYR A 14 -7.29 7.80 2.25
N ILE A 15 -6.07 7.32 2.11
CA ILE A 15 -5.75 6.16 1.27
C ILE A 15 -5.47 4.97 2.18
N LEU A 16 -5.86 3.78 1.74
CA LEU A 16 -5.58 2.55 2.47
C LEU A 16 -4.05 2.35 2.59
N PRO A 17 -3.52 2.06 3.79
CA PRO A 17 -2.10 1.81 3.96
C PRO A 17 -1.67 0.52 3.25
N LYS A 18 -0.45 0.51 2.69
CA LYS A 18 0.07 -0.56 1.81
C LYS A 18 0.02 -1.96 2.41
N HIS A 19 0.27 -2.13 3.70
CA HIS A 19 0.20 -3.45 4.35
C HIS A 19 -1.22 -4.06 4.33
N LEU A 20 -2.27 -3.24 4.30
CA LEU A 20 -3.66 -3.71 4.17
C LEU A 20 -4.00 -4.08 2.73
N ASP A 21 -3.45 -3.36 1.76
CA ASP A 21 -3.58 -3.63 0.33
C ASP A 21 -2.91 -4.98 -0.06
N GLU A 22 -1.70 -5.21 0.44
CA GLU A 22 -0.99 -6.49 0.27
C GLU A 22 -1.72 -7.66 0.96
N LYS A 23 -2.32 -7.43 2.13
CA LYS A 23 -3.13 -8.44 2.83
C LYS A 23 -4.41 -8.77 2.07
N ALA A 24 -5.10 -7.76 1.52
CA ALA A 24 -6.27 -7.97 0.69
C ALA A 24 -5.92 -8.78 -0.57
N SER A 25 -4.79 -8.46 -1.22
CA SER A 25 -4.29 -9.22 -2.36
C SER A 25 -3.96 -10.67 -2.00
N ALA A 26 -3.32 -10.91 -0.85
CA ALA A 26 -2.98 -12.25 -0.38
C ALA A 26 -4.20 -13.18 -0.17
N LEU A 27 -5.34 -12.62 0.25
CA LEU A 27 -6.58 -13.38 0.42
C LEU A 27 -7.13 -13.92 -0.93
N HIS A 28 -6.95 -13.16 -2.00
CA HIS A 28 -7.40 -13.55 -3.34
C HIS A 28 -6.55 -14.66 -3.97
N LEU A 29 -5.29 -14.84 -3.55
CA LEU A 29 -4.36 -15.83 -4.11
C LEU A 29 -4.89 -17.27 -4.03
N ARG A 30 -5.65 -17.61 -2.97
CA ARG A 30 -6.23 -18.95 -2.79
C ARG A 30 -7.18 -19.32 -3.92
N LYS A 31 -7.93 -18.34 -4.45
CA LYS A 31 -8.88 -18.56 -5.55
C LYS A 31 -8.17 -18.74 -6.89
N LEU A 32 -6.99 -18.13 -7.05
CA LEU A 32 -6.17 -18.19 -8.26
C LEU A 32 -5.18 -19.37 -8.26
N LEU A 33 -5.18 -20.20 -7.21
CA LEU A 33 -4.20 -21.29 -7.00
C LEU A 33 -2.74 -20.82 -7.07
N ALA A 34 -2.51 -19.52 -6.84
CA ALA A 34 -1.18 -18.92 -6.87
C ALA A 34 -0.43 -19.26 -5.58
N LYS A 35 0.84 -19.69 -5.71
CA LYS A 35 1.73 -19.96 -4.57
C LYS A 35 2.68 -18.79 -4.40
N LEU A 36 2.60 -18.14 -3.25
CA LEU A 36 3.50 -17.04 -2.90
C LEU A 36 4.78 -17.60 -2.27
N THR A 37 5.94 -17.24 -2.84
CA THR A 37 7.25 -17.57 -2.26
C THR A 37 7.50 -16.71 -1.03
N LYS A 38 8.06 -17.30 0.02
CA LYS A 38 8.49 -16.56 1.22
C LYS A 38 9.97 -16.20 1.08
N LEU A 39 10.29 -14.92 1.29
CA LEU A 39 11.68 -14.46 1.34
C LEU A 39 12.40 -15.10 2.53
N SER A 40 13.66 -15.49 2.31
CA SER A 40 14.58 -15.75 3.42
C SER A 40 14.99 -14.43 4.08
N LYS A 41 15.55 -14.51 5.30
CA LYS A 41 16.07 -13.32 6.00
C LYS A 41 17.16 -12.63 5.18
N ASP A 42 18.03 -13.39 4.55
CA ASP A 42 19.15 -12.85 3.76
C ASP A 42 18.66 -12.18 2.48
N GLN A 43 17.67 -12.76 1.80
CA GLN A 43 17.04 -12.14 0.62
C GLN A 43 16.34 -10.83 0.98
N ALA A 44 15.59 -10.82 2.08
CA ALA A 44 14.88 -9.65 2.56
C ALA A 44 15.86 -8.51 2.93
N ASN A 45 16.96 -8.86 3.61
CA ASN A 45 18.04 -7.93 3.91
C ASN A 45 18.72 -7.40 2.63
N TYR A 46 18.98 -8.29 1.66
CA TYR A 46 19.64 -7.94 0.41
C TYR A 46 18.87 -6.89 -0.39
N ILE A 47 17.54 -6.98 -0.44
CA ILE A 47 16.67 -6.01 -1.12
C ILE A 47 16.11 -4.92 -0.19
N SER A 48 16.56 -4.89 1.07
CA SER A 48 16.16 -3.89 2.09
C SER A 48 14.64 -3.81 2.35
N VAL A 49 13.96 -4.95 2.41
CA VAL A 49 12.53 -5.02 2.78
C VAL A 49 12.30 -5.97 3.96
N PRO A 50 11.24 -5.81 4.76
CA PRO A 50 10.87 -6.80 5.76
C PRO A 50 10.40 -8.11 5.10
N VAL A 51 10.66 -9.25 5.75
CA VAL A 51 10.23 -10.58 5.27
C VAL A 51 8.71 -10.68 5.06
N LYS A 52 7.92 -9.88 5.79
CA LYS A 52 6.44 -9.86 5.72
C LYS A 52 5.90 -8.63 4.97
N GLY A 53 6.76 -7.88 4.29
CA GLY A 53 6.40 -6.63 3.64
C GLY A 53 6.21 -5.46 4.62
N PRO A 54 5.81 -4.27 4.12
CA PRO A 54 5.47 -3.99 2.73
C PRO A 54 6.65 -4.19 1.77
N TYR A 55 6.38 -4.80 0.62
CA TYR A 55 7.42 -5.17 -0.36
C TYR A 55 7.67 -4.07 -1.39
N GLN A 56 6.79 -3.08 -1.47
CA GLN A 56 6.96 -1.90 -2.32
C GLN A 56 7.00 -0.62 -1.47
N PRO A 57 7.86 0.35 -1.84
CA PRO A 57 7.89 1.64 -1.17
C PRO A 57 6.56 2.37 -1.38
N LEU A 58 6.15 3.12 -0.37
CA LEU A 58 5.07 4.08 -0.52
C LEU A 58 5.61 5.23 -1.38
N ILE A 59 5.12 5.35 -2.62
CA ILE A 59 5.36 6.55 -3.43
C ILE A 59 4.58 7.72 -2.83
N THR A 60 5.08 8.30 -1.73
CA THR A 60 4.58 9.59 -1.24
C THR A 60 5.20 10.68 -2.09
N GLY A 61 4.49 11.10 -3.14
CA GLY A 61 4.83 12.31 -3.87
C GLY A 61 5.81 12.14 -5.03
N THR A 62 5.54 11.22 -5.97
CA THR A 62 5.65 11.70 -7.35
C THR A 62 4.56 12.75 -7.49
N GLN A 63 4.95 14.01 -7.28
CA GLN A 63 4.43 15.07 -8.12
C GLN A 63 4.66 14.51 -9.51
N TRP A 64 3.61 13.96 -10.13
CA TRP A 64 3.60 13.83 -11.56
C TRP A 64 4.04 15.23 -12.00
N LYS A 65 5.28 15.34 -12.50
CA LYS A 65 5.44 16.29 -13.56
C LYS A 65 4.45 15.71 -14.56
N ALA A 66 3.27 16.33 -14.62
CA ALA A 66 2.52 16.29 -15.84
C ALA A 66 3.60 16.68 -16.83
N ASP A 67 4.13 15.70 -17.54
CA ASP A 67 5.09 15.95 -18.57
C ASP A 67 4.37 16.99 -19.39
N SER A 68 4.88 18.22 -19.36
CA SER A 68 4.38 19.35 -20.12
C SER A 68 4.50 19.12 -21.63
N ASP A 69 4.80 17.88 -22.00
CA ASP A 69 5.17 17.36 -23.29
C ASP A 69 4.10 16.38 -23.80
N PHE A 70 3.03 16.08 -23.02
CA PHE A 70 1.79 15.58 -23.61
C PHE A 70 1.02 16.76 -24.22
N GLN A 71 1.57 17.31 -25.29
CA GLN A 71 0.79 18.08 -26.24
C GLN A 71 -0.06 17.08 -27.01
N ASP A 72 -1.38 17.23 -26.89
CA ASP A 72 -2.33 16.55 -27.75
C ASP A 72 -1.87 16.67 -29.22
N ASN A 73 -1.61 15.53 -29.85
CA ASN A 73 -1.52 15.38 -31.30
C ASN A 73 -2.49 14.27 -31.72
#